data_AF-A0A257K9V0-F1
#
_entry.id   AF-A0A257K9V0-F1
#
_cell.length_a   1.000
_cell.length_b   1.000
_cell.length_c   1.000
_cell.angle_alpha   90.00
_cell.angle_beta   90.00
_cell.angle_gamma   90.00
#
_symmetry.space_group_name_H-M   'P 1'
#
loop_
_entity.id
_entity.type
_entity.pdbx_description
1 polymer ?
#
loop_
_entity_poly.entity_id
_entity_poly.type
_entity_poly.pdbx_seq_one_letter_code
_entity_poly.pdbx_strand_id
1 'polypeptide(L)'
;MEIKRSAMFMLAICGLLSSCVDLSNQHQIDGPYFVASDPTANYQTLYFDLGDGNAIERVRNVKRVGHTGAFIIVETQKGYYFIDRKKDHQFLNGNDIIGTPKTQDHFIHWVDSLKIKDFKFDFYTEK
;
A
#
# COMPACT_ATOMS: atom_id res chain seq x y z
N MET A 1 21.69 25.84 -61.13
CA MET A 1 21.46 26.72 -59.99
C MET A 1 20.05 26.45 -59.51
N GLU A 2 19.90 25.61 -58.48
CA GLU A 2 18.65 25.46 -57.75
C GLU A 2 18.94 25.50 -56.24
N ILE A 3 18.08 26.25 -55.59
CA ILE A 3 18.02 26.69 -54.20
C ILE A 3 16.77 25.94 -53.67
N LYS A 4 16.65 25.28 -52.51
CA LYS A 4 17.07 25.61 -51.14
C LYS A 4 16.82 24.38 -50.24
N ARG A 5 17.64 24.29 -49.19
CA ARG A 5 17.40 23.67 -47.87
C ARG A 5 15.94 23.61 -47.42
N SER A 6 15.52 22.48 -46.85
CA SER A 6 15.01 22.39 -45.46
C SER A 6 14.58 20.96 -45.13
N ALA A 7 15.44 20.25 -44.39
CA ALA A 7 15.04 19.08 -43.62
C ALA A 7 14.66 19.58 -42.22
N MET A 8 13.37 19.67 -41.91
CA MET A 8 12.88 19.80 -40.53
C MET A 8 11.35 19.60 -40.46
N PHE A 9 10.90 19.05 -39.32
CA PHE A 9 9.51 18.79 -38.86
C PHE A 9 8.85 17.54 -39.48
N MET A 10 8.33 16.56 -38.74
CA MET A 10 7.91 16.48 -37.34
C MET A 10 8.06 15.03 -36.86
N LEU A 11 8.88 14.80 -35.83
CA LEU A 11 8.83 13.59 -35.02
C LEU A 11 8.50 14.03 -33.60
N ALA A 12 7.25 14.41 -33.40
CA ALA A 12 6.71 14.78 -32.10
C ALA A 12 5.33 14.13 -32.02
N ILE A 13 5.27 13.00 -31.33
CA ILE A 13 4.15 12.45 -30.54
C ILE A 13 4.57 11.01 -30.22
N CYS A 14 5.33 10.84 -29.15
CA CYS A 14 5.38 9.62 -28.32
C CYS A 14 5.84 10.01 -26.90
N GLY A 15 5.48 11.21 -26.45
CA GLY A 15 5.59 11.63 -25.05
C GLY A 15 4.38 11.18 -24.25
N LEU A 16 3.94 9.92 -24.45
CA LEU A 16 3.13 9.28 -23.44
C LEU A 16 4.09 8.99 -22.29
N LEU A 17 4.17 9.95 -21.38
CA LEU A 17 4.65 9.74 -20.03
C LEU A 17 3.81 8.61 -19.44
N SER A 18 4.22 7.37 -19.67
CA SER A 18 3.96 6.31 -18.71
C SER A 18 4.64 6.80 -17.44
N SER A 19 3.87 7.41 -16.55
CA SER A 19 4.26 7.50 -15.16
C SER A 19 4.38 6.06 -14.68
N CYS A 20 5.55 5.46 -14.91
CA CYS A 20 5.99 4.34 -14.12
C CYS A 20 6.11 4.92 -12.72
N VAL A 21 5.03 4.81 -11.94
CA VAL A 21 5.14 4.90 -10.50
C VAL A 21 6.05 3.76 -10.15
N ASP A 22 7.30 4.09 -9.85
CA ASP A 22 8.30 3.11 -9.51
C ASP A 22 7.93 2.56 -8.13
N LEU A 23 7.13 1.50 -8.14
CA LEU A 23 6.83 0.67 -6.98
C LEU A 23 8.06 -0.16 -6.56
N SER A 24 9.28 0.21 -6.95
CA SER A 24 10.53 -0.51 -6.65
C SER A 24 10.80 -0.67 -5.15
N ASN A 25 10.19 0.17 -4.29
CA ASN A 25 10.29 0.07 -2.83
C ASN A 25 9.04 -0.53 -2.19
N GLN A 26 8.54 -1.64 -2.75
CA GLN A 26 7.51 -2.46 -2.11
C GLN A 26 8.12 -3.32 -0.99
N HIS A 27 7.48 -3.29 0.17
CA HIS A 27 7.73 -4.24 1.26
C HIS A 27 6.56 -5.21 1.37
N GLN A 28 6.79 -6.45 0.95
CA GLN A 28 5.79 -7.50 1.02
C GLN A 28 5.48 -7.85 2.49
N ILE A 29 4.20 -7.89 2.86
CA ILE A 29 3.76 -8.28 4.21
C ILE A 29 3.40 -9.77 4.22
N ASP A 30 2.29 -10.12 3.57
CA ASP A 30 1.85 -11.50 3.40
C ASP A 30 0.71 -11.56 2.36
N GLY A 31 0.65 -12.63 1.57
CA GLY A 31 -0.37 -12.80 0.52
C GLY A 31 -0.43 -11.60 -0.45
N PRO A 32 -1.60 -10.97 -0.70
CA PRO A 32 -1.71 -9.83 -1.60
C PRO A 32 -1.32 -8.49 -0.93
N TYR A 33 -0.87 -8.48 0.33
CA TYR A 33 -0.64 -7.25 1.07
C TYR A 33 0.81 -6.80 1.01
N PHE A 34 1.03 -5.55 0.67
CA PHE A 34 2.35 -4.93 0.66
C PHE A 34 2.27 -3.46 1.08
N VAL A 35 3.39 -2.93 1.58
CA VAL A 35 3.55 -1.52 1.90
C VAL A 35 4.41 -0.86 0.84
N ALA A 36 4.00 0.33 0.39
CA ALA A 36 4.80 1.16 -0.50
C ALA A 36 4.55 2.65 -0.24
N SER A 37 5.45 3.49 -0.74
CA SER A 37 5.26 4.94 -0.72
C SER A 37 3.99 5.33 -1.46
N ASP A 38 3.25 6.29 -0.92
CA ASP A 38 2.08 6.85 -1.59
C ASP A 38 2.51 7.70 -2.81
N PRO A 39 1.95 7.48 -4.01
CA PRO A 39 2.35 8.23 -5.19
C PRO A 39 1.93 9.71 -5.13
N THR A 40 1.02 10.06 -4.22
CA THR A 40 0.44 11.41 -4.09
C THR A 40 0.82 12.10 -2.79
N ALA A 41 1.56 11.44 -1.90
CA ALA A 41 1.90 11.98 -0.59
C ALA A 41 3.20 11.42 0.01
N ASN A 42 3.76 12.12 0.99
CA ASN A 42 4.98 11.70 1.67
C ASN A 42 4.68 10.80 2.90
N TYR A 43 4.06 9.66 2.67
CA TYR A 43 3.86 8.62 3.68
C TYR A 43 3.80 7.22 3.07
N GLN A 44 3.87 6.21 3.92
CA GLN A 44 3.71 4.81 3.52
C GLN A 44 2.23 4.40 3.59
N THR A 45 1.82 3.57 2.64
CA THR A 45 0.45 3.09 2.49
C THR A 45 0.47 1.56 2.37
N LEU A 46 -0.46 0.90 3.08
CA LEU A 46 -0.75 -0.51 2.87
C LEU A 46 -1.67 -0.64 1.67
N TYR A 47 -1.28 -1.49 0.74
CA TYR A 47 -2.03 -1.83 -0.46
C TYR A 47 -2.43 -3.31 -0.48
N PHE A 48 -3.43 -3.60 -1.31
CA PHE A 48 -3.79 -4.93 -1.76
C PHE A 48 -3.44 -5.03 -3.26
N ASP A 49 -2.59 -5.98 -3.62
CA ASP A 49 -2.16 -6.26 -4.97
C ASP A 49 -3.30 -6.88 -5.80
N LEU A 50 -3.54 -6.30 -6.97
CA LEU A 50 -4.53 -6.75 -7.94
C LEU A 50 -3.91 -7.57 -9.08
N GLY A 51 -2.59 -7.67 -9.13
CA GLY A 51 -1.85 -8.21 -10.26
C GLY A 51 -1.59 -7.18 -11.36
N ASP A 52 -0.70 -7.54 -12.29
CA ASP A 52 -0.31 -6.72 -13.45
C ASP A 52 0.17 -5.30 -13.08
N GLY A 53 0.79 -5.16 -11.91
CA GLY A 53 1.29 -3.88 -11.40
C GLY A 53 0.20 -2.95 -10.86
N ASN A 54 -1.05 -3.43 -10.73
CA ASN A 54 -2.15 -2.67 -10.16
C ASN A 54 -2.32 -2.98 -8.68
N ALA A 55 -2.75 -1.98 -7.91
CA ALA A 55 -3.02 -2.17 -6.49
C ALA A 55 -4.12 -1.23 -6.02
N ILE A 56 -4.79 -1.60 -4.94
CA ILE A 56 -5.81 -0.77 -4.29
C ILE A 56 -5.42 -0.49 -2.85
N GLU A 57 -5.64 0.76 -2.45
CA GLU A 57 -5.34 1.22 -1.11
C GLU A 57 -6.19 0.49 -0.06
N ARG A 58 -5.57 0.22 1.09
CA ARG A 58 -6.24 -0.27 2.30
C ARG A 58 -6.10 0.73 3.43
N VAL A 59 -4.88 1.09 3.79
CA VAL A 59 -4.64 1.99 4.94
C VAL A 59 -3.49 2.94 4.64
N ARG A 60 -3.76 4.25 4.70
CA ARG A 60 -2.76 5.33 4.57
C ARG A 60 -2.03 5.62 5.89
N ASN A 61 -0.92 6.37 5.81
CA ASN A 61 -0.16 6.85 6.98
C ASN A 61 0.27 5.71 7.90
N VAL A 62 0.73 4.62 7.29
CA VAL A 62 1.24 3.43 7.96
C VAL A 62 2.51 3.77 8.73
N LYS A 63 2.57 3.35 9.99
CA LYS A 63 3.79 3.34 10.81
C LYS A 63 4.37 1.94 10.91
N ARG A 64 3.51 0.95 11.17
CA ARG A 64 3.91 -0.45 11.31
C ARG A 64 2.83 -1.35 10.71
N VAL A 65 3.24 -2.47 10.12
CA VAL A 65 2.32 -3.51 9.65
C VAL A 65 2.81 -4.86 10.10
N GLY A 66 1.90 -5.65 10.64
CA GLY A 66 2.13 -7.03 11.00
C GLY A 66 0.96 -7.89 10.56
N HIS A 67 1.12 -9.19 10.59
CA HIS A 67 0.05 -10.10 10.24
C HIS A 67 -0.08 -11.28 11.20
N THR A 68 -1.24 -11.92 11.11
CA THR A 68 -1.52 -13.25 11.63
C THR A 68 -2.14 -14.06 10.49
N GLY A 69 -2.43 -15.35 10.74
CA GLY A 69 -3.15 -16.17 9.76
C GLY A 69 -4.54 -15.61 9.39
N ALA A 70 -5.18 -14.82 10.26
CA ALA A 70 -6.54 -14.31 10.03
C ALA A 70 -6.59 -12.80 9.73
N PHE A 71 -5.62 -12.02 10.20
CA PHE A 71 -5.68 -10.56 10.14
C PHE A 71 -4.39 -9.93 9.64
N ILE A 72 -4.54 -8.81 8.91
CA ILE A 72 -3.49 -7.80 8.78
C ILE A 72 -3.74 -6.72 9.83
N ILE A 73 -2.70 -6.33 10.55
CA ILE A 73 -2.76 -5.33 11.62
C ILE A 73 -1.89 -4.16 11.22
N VAL A 74 -2.49 -2.98 11.12
CA VAL A 74 -1.82 -1.76 10.69
C VAL A 74 -1.86 -0.74 11.81
N GLU A 75 -0.70 -0.26 12.24
CA GLU A 75 -0.64 0.92 13.09
C GLU A 75 -0.50 2.18 12.23
N THR A 76 -1.28 3.21 12.58
CA THR A 76 -1.19 4.57 12.03
C THR A 76 -1.10 5.58 13.18
N GLN A 77 -1.01 6.87 12.85
CA GLN A 77 -1.18 7.93 13.85
C GLN A 77 -2.55 7.92 14.55
N LYS A 78 -3.61 7.39 13.90
CA LYS A 78 -4.99 7.37 14.44
C LYS A 78 -5.26 6.13 15.32
N GLY A 79 -4.35 5.18 15.37
CA GLY A 79 -4.51 3.89 16.06
C GLY A 79 -4.33 2.70 15.13
N TYR A 80 -4.93 1.57 15.53
CA TYR A 80 -4.74 0.25 14.92
C TYR A 80 -5.93 -0.18 14.07
N TYR A 81 -5.69 -0.52 12.81
CA TYR A 81 -6.68 -1.15 11.94
C TYR A 81 -6.47 -2.67 11.93
N PHE A 82 -7.57 -3.40 11.88
CA PHE A 82 -7.59 -4.86 11.80
C PHE A 82 -8.36 -5.24 10.53
N ILE A 83 -7.66 -5.78 9.55
CA ILE A 83 -8.24 -6.21 8.28
C ILE A 83 -8.45 -7.72 8.35
N ASP A 84 -9.71 -8.17 8.32
CA ASP A 84 -10.06 -9.59 8.25
C ASP A 84 -9.78 -10.11 6.84
N ARG A 85 -8.76 -10.95 6.71
CA ARG A 85 -8.26 -11.44 5.42
C ARG A 85 -9.29 -12.29 4.68
N LYS A 86 -10.25 -12.89 5.39
CA LYS A 86 -11.32 -13.70 4.77
C LYS A 86 -12.43 -12.84 4.19
N LYS A 87 -12.57 -11.60 4.66
CA LYS A 87 -13.61 -10.66 4.23
C LYS A 87 -13.11 -9.65 3.20
N ASP A 88 -11.81 -9.44 3.13
CA ASP A 88 -11.20 -8.58 2.12
C ASP A 88 -11.12 -9.27 0.74
N HIS A 89 -11.22 -8.48 -0.31
CA HIS A 89 -11.19 -8.93 -1.70
C HIS A 89 -10.78 -7.79 -2.65
N GLN A 90 -10.18 -8.13 -3.79
CA GLN A 90 -9.81 -7.20 -4.88
C GLN A 90 -10.94 -6.30 -5.42
N PHE A 91 -12.21 -6.62 -5.15
CA PHE A 91 -13.35 -5.85 -5.66
C PHE A 91 -13.97 -4.94 -4.61
N LEU A 92 -13.40 -4.93 -3.40
CA LEU A 92 -13.89 -4.16 -2.27
C LEU A 92 -12.99 -2.95 -2.03
N ASN A 93 -13.62 -1.82 -1.76
CA ASN A 93 -12.91 -0.62 -1.31
C ASN A 93 -12.55 -0.78 0.16
N GLY A 94 -11.30 -0.47 0.52
CA GLY A 94 -10.82 -0.53 1.91
C GLY A 94 -11.72 0.24 2.87
N ASN A 95 -12.25 1.41 2.47
CA ASN A 95 -13.12 2.23 3.33
C ASN A 95 -14.44 1.55 3.73
N ASP A 96 -14.92 0.60 2.92
CA ASP A 96 -16.21 -0.07 3.14
C ASP A 96 -16.08 -1.29 4.06
N ILE A 97 -14.88 -1.90 4.11
CA ILE A 97 -14.64 -3.17 4.80
C ILE A 97 -13.69 -3.04 5.99
N ILE A 98 -12.85 -2.02 6.00
CA ILE A 98 -11.93 -1.74 7.09
C ILE A 98 -12.69 -0.86 8.09
N GLY A 99 -12.89 -1.40 9.29
CA GLY A 99 -13.52 -0.66 10.37
C GLY A 99 -12.70 0.53 10.87
N THR A 100 -13.24 1.22 11.87
CA THR A 100 -12.54 2.34 12.52
C THR A 100 -11.29 1.89 13.29
N PRO A 101 -10.26 2.75 13.39
CA PRO A 101 -9.05 2.41 14.13
C PRO A 101 -9.37 2.18 15.61
N LYS A 102 -8.65 1.25 16.24
CA LYS A 102 -8.72 0.93 17.65
C LYS A 102 -7.55 1.51 18.42
N THR A 103 -7.72 1.64 19.72
CA THR A 103 -6.68 2.16 20.61
C THR A 103 -5.55 1.16 20.81
N GLN A 104 -4.43 1.65 21.35
CA GLN A 104 -3.31 0.81 21.81
C GLN A 104 -3.79 -0.26 22.79
N ASP A 105 -4.60 0.10 23.79
CA ASP A 105 -5.08 -0.83 24.81
C ASP A 105 -5.92 -1.96 24.20
N HIS A 106 -6.77 -1.62 23.23
CA HIS A 106 -7.53 -2.63 22.50
C HIS A 106 -6.60 -3.58 21.75
N PHE A 107 -5.56 -3.06 21.08
CA PHE A 107 -4.58 -3.91 20.40
C PHE A 107 -3.86 -4.86 21.37
N ILE A 108 -3.37 -4.36 22.50
CA ILE A 108 -2.68 -5.18 23.52
C ILE A 108 -3.62 -6.28 24.03
N HIS A 109 -4.83 -5.92 24.47
CA HIS A 109 -5.80 -6.90 24.96
C HIS A 109 -6.20 -7.92 23.90
N TRP A 110 -6.31 -7.49 22.64
CA TRP A 110 -6.62 -8.39 21.53
C TRP A 110 -5.50 -9.41 21.28
N VAL A 111 -4.25 -8.98 21.21
CA VAL A 111 -3.08 -9.87 21.06
C VAL A 111 -3.01 -10.87 22.22
N ASP A 112 -3.19 -10.38 23.46
CA ASP A 112 -3.21 -11.20 24.66
C ASP A 112 -4.35 -12.23 24.62
N SER A 113 -5.55 -11.83 24.17
CA SER A 113 -6.72 -12.72 24.09
C SER A 113 -6.52 -13.88 23.11
N LEU A 114 -5.75 -13.65 22.04
CA LEU A 114 -5.39 -14.67 21.06
C LEU A 114 -4.24 -15.58 21.52
N LYS A 115 -3.64 -15.29 22.68
CA LYS A 115 -2.47 -16.01 23.23
C LYS A 115 -1.30 -16.06 22.25
N ILE A 116 -1.17 -15.03 21.41
CA ILE A 116 -0.04 -14.89 20.48
C ILE A 116 1.13 -14.36 21.31
N LYS A 117 2.04 -15.26 21.69
CA LYS A 117 3.17 -14.91 22.57
C LYS A 117 4.21 -14.01 21.90
N ASP A 118 4.36 -14.10 20.59
CA ASP A 118 5.45 -13.48 19.85
C ASP A 118 4.94 -12.70 18.62
N PHE A 119 3.89 -11.90 18.79
CA PHE A 119 3.45 -11.03 17.71
C PHE A 119 4.55 -10.01 17.38
N LYS A 120 4.87 -9.89 16.09
CA LYS A 120 5.84 -8.93 15.57
C LYS A 120 5.23 -8.19 14.39
N PHE A 121 5.62 -6.93 14.22
CA PHE A 121 5.40 -6.25 12.94
C PHE A 121 6.48 -6.69 11.96
N ASP A 122 6.08 -6.87 10.71
CA ASP A 122 6.94 -7.21 9.57
C ASP A 122 7.56 -5.94 8.97
N PHE A 123 6.81 -4.84 9.02
CA PHE A 123 7.22 -3.53 8.51
C PHE A 123 7.21 -2.46 9.60
N TYR A 124 8.19 -1.54 9.50
CA TYR A 124 8.31 -0.33 10.31
C TYR A 124 8.74 0.82 9.40
N THR A 125 8.08 1.98 9.50
CA THR A 125 8.66 3.22 8.98
C THR A 125 9.86 3.58 9.84
N GLU A 126 11.01 3.83 9.21
CA GLU A 126 12.18 4.39 9.90
C GLU A 126 11.77 5.68 10.63
N LYS A 127 12.29 5.85 11.86
CA LYS A 127 11.96 6.97 12.74
C LYS A 127 12.62 8.27 12.31
#